data_AF-A0AAD5U8B3-F1
#
_entry.id   AF-A0AAD5U8B3-F1
#
_cell.length_a   1.000
_cell.length_b   1.000
_cell.length_c   1.000
_cell.angle_alpha   90.00
_cell.angle_beta   90.00
_cell.angle_gamma   90.00
#
_symmetry.space_group_name_H-M   'P 1'
#
loop_
_entity.id
_entity.type
_entity.pdbx_description
1 polymer ?
#
loop_
_entity_poly.entity_id
_entity_poly.type
_entity_poly.pdbx_seq_one_letter_code
_entity_poly.pdbx_strand_id
1 'polypeptide(L)'
;MAFQYEKEKAIAVAIEAGDIIKQAFTSRQLSFAPINFKEDNEADLVTKTDQYVEAFVFTKLRESFPNHNFIGEESEAAKENKSKSVDAPTWVVDPIDGTTNFVHATEYGSDRSTKVLKSKLDTISKVICSPTRGIRSLGSAALQCCFVAKGVFDAYWEAGVHIWDIAAGALIVREAGGVFVGFGNGENNENVVKEKVNYCSRRFLAVRPMKGDDFEKDKAVKLLRPLFEDVPLEMDGPFGF
;
A
#
# COMPACT_ATOMS: atom_id res chain seq x y z
N MET A 1 -17.65 -9.76 -19.25
CA MET A 1 -16.57 -9.37 -18.32
C MET A 1 -16.73 -7.88 -18.07
N ALA A 2 -17.23 -7.49 -16.90
CA ALA A 2 -17.21 -6.07 -16.52
C ALA A 2 -15.73 -5.65 -16.31
N PHE A 3 -15.39 -4.41 -16.64
CA PHE A 3 -14.07 -3.79 -16.38
C PHE A 3 -12.85 -4.28 -17.18
N GLN A 4 -13.02 -5.05 -18.27
CA GLN A 4 -11.87 -5.51 -19.07
C GLN A 4 -11.12 -4.34 -19.75
N TYR A 5 -11.87 -3.38 -20.29
CA TYR A 5 -11.29 -2.21 -20.95
C TYR A 5 -10.55 -1.30 -19.96
N GLU A 6 -11.14 -1.10 -18.78
CA GLU A 6 -10.58 -0.39 -17.65
C GLU A 6 -9.25 -1.01 -17.22
N LYS A 7 -9.21 -2.34 -17.07
CA LYS A 7 -7.98 -3.07 -16.73
C LYS A 7 -6.89 -2.85 -17.78
N GLU A 8 -7.21 -3.01 -19.07
CA GLU A 8 -6.24 -2.84 -20.15
C GLU A 8 -5.70 -1.41 -20.19
N LYS A 9 -6.58 -0.42 -20.01
CA LYS A 9 -6.18 0.98 -19.94
C LYS A 9 -5.28 1.27 -18.73
N ALA A 10 -5.60 0.71 -17.55
CA ALA A 10 -4.79 0.87 -16.35
C ALA A 10 -3.38 0.29 -16.53
N ILE A 11 -3.26 -0.89 -17.15
CA ILE A 11 -1.96 -1.50 -17.45
C ILE A 11 -1.13 -0.61 -18.39
N ALA A 12 -1.74 -0.12 -19.47
CA ALA A 12 -1.03 0.75 -20.42
C ALA A 12 -0.52 2.03 -19.74
N VAL A 13 -1.39 2.70 -18.97
CA VAL A 13 -1.04 3.94 -18.25
C VAL A 13 0.05 3.69 -17.19
N ALA A 14 -0.02 2.57 -16.47
CA ALA A 14 1.01 2.21 -15.48
C ALA A 14 2.38 1.96 -16.12
N ILE A 15 2.43 1.36 -17.32
CA ILE A 15 3.68 1.17 -18.06
C ILE A 15 4.29 2.53 -18.46
N GLU A 16 3.48 3.43 -19.01
CA GLU A 16 3.92 4.78 -19.39
C GLU A 16 4.41 5.57 -18.15
N ALA A 17 3.69 5.50 -17.03
CA ALA A 17 4.11 6.08 -15.76
C ALA A 17 5.46 5.51 -15.27
N GLY A 18 5.65 4.18 -15.38
CA GLY A 18 6.91 3.53 -15.04
C GLY A 18 8.09 4.02 -15.89
N ASP A 19 7.88 4.35 -17.16
CA ASP A 19 8.92 4.94 -18.01
C ASP A 19 9.30 6.36 -17.56
N ILE A 20 8.33 7.17 -17.16
CA ILE A 20 8.55 8.51 -16.57
C ILE A 20 9.38 8.38 -15.29
N ILE A 21 9.01 7.48 -14.38
CA ILE A 21 9.71 7.25 -13.10
C ILE A 21 11.15 6.82 -13.34
N LYS A 22 11.39 5.88 -14.27
CA LYS A 22 12.75 5.43 -14.62
C LYS A 22 13.61 6.57 -15.15
N GLN A 23 13.06 7.42 -16.02
CA GLN A 23 13.78 8.57 -16.56
C GLN A 23 14.14 9.55 -15.44
N ALA A 24 13.20 9.91 -14.57
CA ALA A 24 13.43 10.78 -13.43
C ALA A 24 14.52 10.21 -12.49
N PHE A 25 14.47 8.91 -12.21
CA PHE A 25 15.49 8.21 -11.42
C PHE A 25 16.88 8.30 -12.06
N THR A 26 17.00 7.99 -13.35
CA THR A 26 18.27 8.06 -14.09
C THR A 26 18.82 9.48 -14.11
N SER A 27 17.99 10.48 -14.39
CA SER A 27 18.40 11.89 -14.37
C SER A 27 18.94 12.33 -13.01
N ARG A 28 18.31 11.88 -11.90
CA ARG A 28 18.79 12.13 -10.55
C ARG A 28 20.14 11.46 -10.26
N GLN A 29 20.34 10.21 -10.69
CA GLN A 29 21.62 9.53 -10.49
C GLN A 29 22.78 10.20 -11.26
N LEU A 30 22.50 10.73 -12.45
CA LEU A 30 23.52 11.36 -13.30
C LEU A 30 23.90 12.78 -12.87
N SER A 31 23.07 13.47 -12.08
CA SER A 31 23.32 14.86 -11.70
C SER A 31 24.41 15.03 -10.65
N PHE A 32 24.91 13.96 -10.00
CA PHE A 32 25.90 13.97 -8.91
C PHE A 32 25.63 15.05 -7.83
N ALA A 33 24.38 15.49 -7.69
CA ALA A 33 24.03 16.50 -6.71
C ALA A 33 24.26 15.93 -5.29
N PRO A 34 24.99 16.64 -4.40
CA PRO A 34 25.18 16.19 -3.04
C PRO A 34 23.83 16.11 -2.31
N ILE A 35 23.59 14.98 -1.64
CA ILE A 35 22.45 14.72 -0.76
C ILE A 35 22.53 15.67 0.43
N ASN A 36 21.97 16.86 0.30
CA ASN A 36 21.95 17.87 1.35
C ASN A 36 20.70 17.68 2.21
N PHE A 37 20.88 17.03 3.37
CA PHE A 37 19.84 16.86 4.40
C PHE A 37 19.43 18.15 5.13
N LYS A 38 19.91 19.30 4.66
CA LYS A 38 19.59 20.63 5.19
C LYS A 38 19.33 21.53 4.00
N GLU A 39 18.09 22.04 3.91
CA GLU A 39 17.53 22.89 2.86
C GLU A 39 16.85 22.14 1.68
N ASP A 40 15.59 21.76 1.87
CA ASP A 40 14.46 21.83 0.93
C ASP A 40 14.60 21.45 -0.56
N ASN A 41 15.54 20.57 -0.98
CA ASN A 41 15.69 20.28 -2.42
C ASN A 41 15.61 18.81 -2.87
N GLU A 42 15.74 17.80 -2.00
CA GLU A 42 15.66 16.39 -2.44
C GLU A 42 14.32 15.71 -2.16
N ALA A 43 13.74 15.95 -0.98
CA ALA A 43 12.33 15.61 -0.74
C ALA A 43 11.45 16.26 -1.82
N ASP A 44 11.81 17.49 -2.22
CA ASP A 44 11.12 18.28 -3.23
C ASP A 44 11.18 17.66 -4.65
N LEU A 45 12.29 17.03 -5.06
CA LEU A 45 12.39 16.37 -6.38
C LEU A 45 11.57 15.10 -6.49
N VAL A 46 11.52 14.35 -5.40
CA VAL A 46 10.79 13.09 -5.33
C VAL A 46 9.31 13.42 -5.29
N THR A 47 8.89 14.27 -4.36
CA THR A 47 7.53 14.84 -4.32
C THR A 47 7.09 15.46 -5.65
N LYS A 48 7.97 16.15 -6.39
CA LYS A 48 7.65 16.66 -7.75
C LYS A 48 7.42 15.54 -8.76
N THR A 49 8.16 14.44 -8.67
CA THR A 49 7.99 13.27 -9.54
C THR A 49 6.68 12.56 -9.21
N ASP A 50 6.38 12.33 -7.93
CA ASP A 50 5.10 11.76 -7.47
C ASP A 50 3.91 12.58 -7.98
N GLN A 51 3.92 13.90 -7.75
CA GLN A 51 2.86 14.82 -8.22
C GLN A 51 2.70 14.80 -9.74
N TYR A 52 3.81 14.78 -10.49
CA TYR A 52 3.78 14.74 -11.95
C TYR A 52 3.19 13.43 -12.47
N VAL A 53 3.61 12.30 -11.89
CA VAL A 53 3.11 10.96 -12.26
C VAL A 53 1.63 10.83 -11.93
N GLU A 54 1.18 11.29 -10.76
CA GLU A 54 -0.24 11.25 -10.39
C GLU A 54 -1.08 12.09 -11.38
N ALA A 55 -0.65 13.32 -11.68
CA ALA A 55 -1.32 14.18 -12.63
C ALA A 55 -1.40 13.55 -14.04
N PHE A 56 -0.31 12.91 -14.48
CA PHE A 56 -0.26 12.18 -15.74
C PHE A 56 -1.28 11.02 -15.76
N VAL A 57 -1.25 10.16 -14.74
CA VAL A 57 -2.15 9.00 -14.62
C VAL A 57 -3.61 9.46 -14.60
N PHE A 58 -3.95 10.45 -13.78
CA PHE A 58 -5.30 11.01 -13.70
C PHE A 58 -5.76 11.59 -15.03
N THR A 59 -4.90 12.33 -15.74
CA THR A 59 -5.24 12.89 -17.05
C THR A 59 -5.59 11.79 -18.06
N LYS A 60 -4.71 10.80 -18.21
CA LYS A 60 -4.90 9.69 -19.15
C LYS A 60 -6.13 8.84 -18.87
N LEU A 61 -6.44 8.63 -17.59
CA LEU A 61 -7.62 7.89 -17.19
C LEU A 61 -8.90 8.72 -17.37
N ARG A 62 -8.90 10.02 -17.05
CA ARG A 62 -10.06 10.90 -17.27
C ARG A 62 -10.44 11.04 -18.74
N GLU A 63 -9.48 11.03 -19.65
CA GLU A 63 -9.74 11.02 -21.10
C GLU A 63 -10.60 9.83 -21.53
N SER A 64 -10.40 8.67 -20.90
CA SER A 64 -11.13 7.43 -21.23
C SER A 64 -12.37 7.22 -20.34
N PHE A 65 -12.35 7.78 -19.12
CA PHE A 65 -13.34 7.54 -18.07
C PHE A 65 -13.76 8.85 -17.38
N PRO A 66 -14.43 9.78 -18.10
CA PRO A 66 -14.73 11.11 -17.59
C PRO A 66 -15.72 11.12 -16.40
N ASN A 67 -16.50 10.06 -16.24
CA ASN A 67 -17.49 9.92 -15.17
C ASN A 67 -16.99 9.11 -13.96
N HIS A 68 -15.73 8.69 -13.96
CA HIS A 68 -15.14 7.96 -12.82
C HIS A 68 -14.61 8.92 -11.77
N ASN A 69 -14.56 8.44 -10.53
CA ASN A 69 -13.92 9.14 -9.41
C ASN A 69 -12.43 8.81 -9.33
N PHE A 70 -11.69 9.63 -8.57
CA PHE A 70 -10.24 9.53 -8.41
C PHE A 70 -9.87 9.81 -6.96
N ILE A 71 -9.02 8.97 -6.40
CA ILE A 71 -8.35 9.10 -5.11
C ILE A 71 -6.85 8.92 -5.39
N GLY A 72 -6.03 9.86 -4.96
CA GLY A 72 -4.59 9.86 -5.20
C GLY A 72 -3.84 10.29 -3.95
N GLU A 73 -2.70 9.67 -3.66
CA GLU A 73 -1.88 9.99 -2.50
C GLU A 73 -1.55 11.49 -2.41
N GLU A 74 -1.05 12.07 -3.50
CA GLU A 74 -0.53 13.44 -3.53
C GLU A 74 -1.67 14.46 -3.47
N SER A 75 -2.77 14.19 -4.18
CA SER A 75 -4.00 14.99 -4.12
C SER A 75 -4.63 15.01 -2.73
N GLU A 76 -4.55 13.89 -1.99
CA GLU A 76 -5.09 13.78 -0.63
C GLU A 76 -4.18 14.43 0.40
N ALA A 77 -2.86 14.32 0.25
CA ALA A 77 -1.89 15.07 1.04
C ALA A 77 -2.11 16.58 0.90
N ALA A 78 -2.48 17.04 -0.30
CA ALA A 78 -2.85 18.43 -0.58
C ALA A 78 -4.25 18.85 -0.06
N LYS A 79 -5.04 17.92 0.52
CA LYS A 79 -6.42 18.12 1.01
C LYS A 79 -7.43 18.57 -0.07
N GLU A 80 -7.16 18.28 -1.34
CA GLU A 80 -7.99 18.77 -2.45
C GLU A 80 -9.26 17.92 -2.68
N ASN A 81 -9.42 16.75 -2.05
CA ASN A 81 -10.57 15.87 -2.23
C ASN A 81 -11.19 15.42 -0.89
N LYS A 82 -12.09 16.22 -0.31
CA LYS A 82 -12.98 15.71 0.74
C LYS A 82 -14.09 14.85 0.11
N SER A 83 -14.09 13.56 0.40
CA SER A 83 -15.22 12.61 0.31
C SER A 83 -16.10 12.74 -0.94
N LYS A 84 -15.77 12.03 -2.02
CA LYS A 84 -16.70 11.77 -3.13
C LYS A 84 -17.54 10.52 -2.85
N SER A 85 -18.81 10.54 -3.23
CA SER A 85 -19.70 9.35 -3.17
C SER A 85 -19.03 8.17 -3.89
N VAL A 86 -19.10 6.99 -3.27
CA VAL A 86 -18.54 5.72 -3.75
C VAL A 86 -19.44 5.00 -4.78
N ASP A 87 -20.49 5.66 -5.28
CA ASP A 87 -21.45 5.03 -6.18
C ASP A 87 -20.93 4.91 -7.63
N ALA A 88 -19.94 5.72 -8.00
CA ALA A 88 -19.27 5.64 -9.30
C ALA A 88 -17.96 4.84 -9.21
N PRO A 89 -17.54 4.15 -10.30
CA PRO A 89 -16.23 3.52 -10.36
C PRO A 89 -15.13 4.52 -9.99
N THR A 90 -14.23 4.11 -9.11
CA THR A 90 -13.22 4.98 -8.50
C THR A 90 -11.83 4.43 -8.77
N TRP A 91 -10.96 5.25 -9.36
CA TRP A 91 -9.54 4.96 -9.51
C TRP A 91 -8.81 5.38 -8.24
N VAL A 92 -8.09 4.44 -7.62
CA VAL A 92 -7.23 4.69 -6.47
C VAL A 92 -5.78 4.56 -6.93
N VAL A 93 -4.98 5.60 -6.75
CA VAL A 93 -3.63 5.71 -7.32
C VAL A 93 -2.63 6.08 -6.24
N ASP A 94 -1.60 5.26 -6.12
CA ASP A 94 -0.31 5.63 -5.55
C ASP A 94 0.63 5.82 -6.76
N PRO A 95 1.18 7.02 -7.00
CA PRO A 95 2.05 7.26 -8.13
C PRO A 95 3.39 6.53 -8.02
N ILE A 96 3.96 6.42 -6.81
CA ILE A 96 5.25 5.76 -6.53
C ILE A 96 5.24 5.16 -5.11
N ASP A 97 4.65 3.97 -4.95
CA ASP A 97 4.69 3.27 -3.65
C ASP A 97 6.13 2.96 -3.24
N GLY A 98 6.50 3.41 -2.05
CA GLY A 98 7.88 3.37 -1.59
C GLY A 98 8.72 4.54 -2.08
N THR A 99 8.15 5.73 -2.16
CA THR A 99 8.84 7.01 -2.37
C THR A 99 10.12 7.13 -1.55
N THR A 100 10.12 6.60 -0.32
CA THR A 100 11.33 6.52 0.49
C THR A 100 12.36 5.62 -0.16
N ASN A 101 12.07 4.40 -0.63
CA ASN A 101 13.02 3.55 -1.37
C ASN A 101 13.58 4.18 -2.63
N PHE A 102 12.80 5.02 -3.30
CA PHE A 102 13.28 5.81 -4.42
C PHE A 102 14.45 6.74 -4.01
N VAL A 103 14.58 7.06 -2.71
CA VAL A 103 15.64 7.89 -2.11
C VAL A 103 16.61 7.09 -1.21
N HIS A 104 16.09 6.27 -0.31
CA HIS A 104 16.71 5.43 0.73
C HIS A 104 15.86 4.15 0.96
N ALA A 105 16.45 2.96 0.89
CA ALA A 105 15.74 1.68 1.10
C ALA A 105 15.25 1.46 2.55
N THR A 106 14.25 2.21 3.04
CA THR A 106 13.78 2.20 4.44
C THR A 106 12.26 2.28 4.57
N GLU A 107 11.69 1.62 5.60
CA GLU A 107 10.28 1.17 5.58
C GLU A 107 9.55 1.32 6.92
N TYR A 108 9.94 2.30 7.73
CA TYR A 108 9.33 2.49 9.05
C TYR A 108 8.15 3.46 9.06
N GLY A 109 7.63 3.79 7.87
CA GLY A 109 6.62 4.81 7.67
C GLY A 109 7.12 6.24 7.92
N SER A 110 6.24 7.20 7.69
CA SER A 110 6.51 8.63 7.85
C SER A 110 6.45 9.10 9.32
N ASP A 111 5.58 8.52 10.16
CA ASP A 111 5.55 8.80 11.60
C ASP A 111 6.59 7.97 12.35
N ARG A 112 7.57 8.70 12.90
CA ARG A 112 8.70 8.16 13.66
C ARG A 112 8.67 8.59 15.13
N SER A 113 7.50 8.98 15.64
CA SER A 113 7.32 9.28 17.06
C SER A 113 7.68 8.05 17.91
N THR A 114 8.20 8.30 19.12
CA THR A 114 8.65 7.22 20.02
C THR A 114 7.55 6.19 20.29
N LYS A 115 6.28 6.63 20.40
CA LYS A 115 5.12 5.76 20.61
C LYS A 115 4.94 4.77 19.44
N VAL A 116 4.89 5.28 18.21
CA VAL A 116 4.70 4.48 17.01
C VAL A 116 5.90 3.57 16.75
N LEU A 117 7.12 4.11 16.84
CA LEU A 117 8.33 3.33 16.60
C LEU A 117 8.48 2.19 17.62
N LYS A 118 8.25 2.45 18.91
CA LYS A 118 8.31 1.41 19.95
C LYS A 118 7.30 0.31 19.66
N SER A 119 6.06 0.65 19.30
CA SER A 119 5.03 -0.33 18.95
C SER A 119 5.42 -1.19 17.74
N LYS A 120 6.03 -0.60 16.71
CA LYS A 120 6.53 -1.34 15.54
C LYS A 120 7.68 -2.28 15.91
N LEU A 121 8.64 -1.81 16.72
CA LEU A 121 9.75 -2.64 17.21
C LEU A 121 9.29 -3.79 18.10
N ASP A 122 8.30 -3.55 18.97
CA ASP A 122 7.69 -4.59 19.81
C ASP A 122 7.03 -5.67 18.94
N THR A 123 6.38 -5.27 17.83
CA THR A 123 5.80 -6.21 16.86
C THR A 123 6.88 -7.04 16.16
N ILE A 124 7.97 -6.40 15.70
CA ILE A 124 9.11 -7.11 15.10
C ILE A 124 9.71 -8.10 16.12
N SER A 125 9.84 -7.70 17.38
CA SER A 125 10.30 -8.58 18.47
C SER A 125 9.39 -9.80 18.63
N LYS A 126 8.06 -9.61 18.68
CA LYS A 126 7.08 -10.72 18.72
C LYS A 126 7.22 -11.65 17.52
N VAL A 127 7.37 -11.11 16.31
CA VAL A 127 7.52 -11.90 15.07
C VAL A 127 8.82 -12.70 15.09
N ILE A 128 9.95 -12.09 15.45
CA ILE A 128 11.26 -12.78 15.52
C ILE A 128 11.26 -13.87 16.60
N CYS A 129 10.57 -13.65 17.72
CA CYS A 129 10.42 -14.64 18.79
C CYS A 129 9.40 -15.74 18.45
N SER A 130 8.62 -15.60 17.38
CA SER A 130 7.77 -16.65 16.83
C SER A 130 8.60 -17.64 15.99
N PRO A 131 8.07 -18.81 15.60
CA PRO A 131 8.79 -19.77 14.74
C PRO A 131 8.85 -19.29 13.27
N THR A 132 9.31 -18.06 13.03
CA THR A 132 9.58 -17.51 11.70
C THR A 132 11.02 -17.79 11.29
N ARG A 133 11.25 -17.99 9.98
CA ARG A 133 12.61 -18.15 9.43
C ARG A 133 13.32 -16.80 9.27
N GLY A 134 12.57 -15.72 9.12
CA GLY A 134 13.12 -14.38 8.99
C GLY A 134 12.10 -13.39 8.46
N ILE A 135 12.44 -12.11 8.59
CA ILE A 135 11.64 -11.00 8.11
C ILE A 135 12.30 -10.45 6.84
N ARG A 136 11.48 -9.96 5.91
CA ARG A 136 11.91 -9.18 4.75
C ARG A 136 11.15 -7.88 4.76
N SER A 137 11.82 -6.84 4.30
CA SER A 137 11.30 -5.51 4.10
C SER A 137 11.74 -5.14 2.69
N LEU A 138 10.80 -4.77 1.82
CA LEU A 138 11.09 -4.31 0.45
C LEU A 138 10.66 -2.87 0.17
N GLY A 139 9.79 -2.29 0.99
CA GLY A 139 9.58 -0.84 1.13
C GLY A 139 8.57 -0.26 0.17
N SER A 140 7.76 -1.16 -0.35
CA SER A 140 6.54 -0.90 -1.08
C SER A 140 5.52 -1.93 -0.61
N ALA A 141 4.38 -1.45 -0.11
CA ALA A 141 3.28 -2.30 0.32
C ALA A 141 2.76 -3.15 -0.86
N ALA A 142 2.61 -2.53 -2.03
CA ALA A 142 2.15 -3.15 -3.25
C ALA A 142 3.10 -4.27 -3.71
N LEU A 143 4.42 -4.05 -3.64
CA LEU A 143 5.41 -5.06 -4.01
C LEU A 143 5.40 -6.24 -3.04
N GLN A 144 5.30 -5.98 -1.73
CA GLN A 144 5.20 -7.03 -0.73
C GLN A 144 3.93 -7.88 -0.91
N CYS A 145 2.79 -7.25 -1.23
CA CYS A 145 1.57 -7.96 -1.62
C CYS A 145 1.79 -8.87 -2.84
N CYS A 146 2.51 -8.39 -3.86
CA CYS A 146 2.84 -9.19 -5.05
C CYS A 146 3.73 -10.40 -4.70
N PHE A 147 4.68 -10.25 -3.77
CA PHE A 147 5.51 -11.37 -3.30
C PHE A 147 4.72 -12.39 -2.47
N VAL A 148 3.72 -11.95 -1.68
CA VAL A 148 2.76 -12.86 -1.05
C VAL A 148 1.92 -13.58 -2.09
N ALA A 149 1.35 -12.86 -3.06
CA ALA A 149 0.56 -13.43 -4.14
C ALA A 149 1.35 -14.44 -4.99
N LYS A 150 2.67 -14.24 -5.15
CA LYS A 150 3.57 -15.17 -5.83
C LYS A 150 3.95 -16.39 -4.98
N GLY A 151 3.72 -16.36 -3.67
CA GLY A 151 4.14 -17.40 -2.73
C GLY A 151 5.64 -17.35 -2.39
N VAL A 152 6.27 -16.18 -2.57
CA VAL A 152 7.65 -15.94 -2.13
C VAL A 152 7.67 -15.56 -0.65
N PHE A 153 6.66 -14.83 -0.20
CA PHE A 153 6.39 -14.55 1.22
C PHE A 153 5.13 -15.29 1.64
N ASP A 154 5.12 -15.82 2.86
CA ASP A 154 3.93 -16.47 3.43
C ASP A 154 2.88 -15.44 3.85
N ALA A 155 3.34 -14.31 4.39
CA ALA A 155 2.50 -13.22 4.87
C ALA A 155 3.19 -11.86 4.77
N TYR A 156 2.38 -10.81 4.71
CA TYR A 156 2.77 -9.41 4.84
C TYR A 156 1.77 -8.71 5.75
N TRP A 157 2.26 -7.87 6.64
CA TRP A 157 1.42 -7.04 7.50
C TRP A 157 2.00 -5.63 7.55
N GLU A 158 1.12 -4.64 7.64
CA GLU A 158 1.54 -3.27 7.87
C GLU A 158 0.48 -2.46 8.60
N ALA A 159 0.96 -1.52 9.41
CA ALA A 159 0.14 -0.57 10.14
C ALA A 159 0.55 0.86 9.78
N GLY A 160 -0.44 1.67 9.40
CA GLY A 160 -0.27 3.06 8.97
C GLY A 160 -0.28 3.27 7.46
N VAL A 161 -0.62 2.25 6.66
CA VAL A 161 -0.78 2.37 5.19
C VAL A 161 -2.18 2.87 4.82
N HIS A 162 -2.26 3.56 3.69
CA HIS A 162 -3.44 4.12 3.06
C HIS A 162 -4.07 3.18 2.04
N ILE A 163 -5.27 3.53 1.58
CA ILE A 163 -6.01 2.75 0.60
C ILE A 163 -5.23 2.60 -0.72
N TRP A 164 -4.48 3.62 -1.13
CA TRP A 164 -3.69 3.58 -2.36
C TRP A 164 -2.53 2.58 -2.31
N ASP A 165 -1.85 2.45 -1.16
CA ASP A 165 -0.79 1.46 -0.92
C ASP A 165 -1.28 0.00 -1.09
N ILE A 166 -2.54 -0.27 -0.72
CA ILE A 166 -3.05 -1.64 -0.54
C ILE A 166 -4.15 -2.07 -1.51
N ALA A 167 -4.87 -1.15 -2.16
CA ALA A 167 -6.05 -1.48 -2.97
C ALA A 167 -5.72 -2.46 -4.11
N ALA A 168 -4.66 -2.18 -4.87
CA ALA A 168 -4.23 -3.06 -5.96
C ALA A 168 -3.68 -4.40 -5.41
N GLY A 169 -2.84 -4.33 -4.37
CA GLY A 169 -2.25 -5.49 -3.73
C GLY A 169 -3.28 -6.47 -3.17
N ALA A 170 -4.33 -5.94 -2.53
CA ALA A 170 -5.43 -6.73 -1.97
C ALA A 170 -6.14 -7.56 -3.04
N LEU A 171 -6.45 -6.98 -4.20
CA LEU A 171 -7.05 -7.71 -5.32
C LEU A 171 -6.12 -8.81 -5.82
N ILE A 172 -4.84 -8.49 -6.06
CA ILE A 172 -3.84 -9.44 -6.57
C ILE A 172 -3.68 -10.64 -5.63
N VAL A 173 -3.56 -10.41 -4.32
CA VAL A 173 -3.43 -11.47 -3.31
C VAL A 173 -4.67 -12.37 -3.30
N ARG A 174 -5.87 -11.78 -3.34
CA ARG A 174 -7.13 -12.54 -3.30
C ARG A 174 -7.31 -13.39 -4.56
N GLU A 175 -7.05 -12.84 -5.74
CA GLU A 175 -7.10 -13.58 -7.01
C GLU A 175 -6.04 -14.68 -7.09
N ALA A 176 -4.90 -14.53 -6.40
CA ALA A 176 -3.89 -15.58 -6.26
C ALA A 176 -4.27 -16.70 -5.26
N GLY A 177 -5.48 -16.64 -4.69
CA GLY A 177 -6.00 -17.58 -3.71
C GLY A 177 -5.58 -17.29 -2.26
N GLY A 178 -4.98 -16.13 -1.99
CA GLY A 178 -4.67 -15.65 -0.65
C GLY A 178 -5.88 -15.01 0.05
N VAL A 179 -5.64 -14.51 1.25
CA VAL A 179 -6.57 -13.70 2.04
C VAL A 179 -5.94 -12.34 2.31
N PHE A 180 -6.75 -11.29 2.25
CA PHE A 180 -6.34 -9.93 2.56
C PHE A 180 -7.38 -9.31 3.47
N VAL A 181 -6.95 -8.74 4.60
CA VAL A 181 -7.84 -8.29 5.68
C VAL A 181 -7.39 -6.93 6.17
N GLY A 182 -8.35 -6.04 6.43
CA GLY A 182 -8.14 -4.82 7.22
C GLY A 182 -8.80 -4.98 8.59
N PHE A 183 -8.11 -4.63 9.68
CA PHE A 183 -8.63 -4.79 11.04
C PHE A 183 -8.99 -3.45 11.69
N GLY A 184 -10.24 -3.29 12.12
CA GLY A 184 -10.69 -2.20 12.99
C GLY A 184 -10.28 -2.39 14.45
N ASN A 185 -10.66 -1.43 15.32
CA ASN A 185 -10.49 -1.58 16.77
C ASN A 185 -11.51 -2.59 17.32
N GLY A 186 -11.04 -3.63 17.99
CA GLY A 186 -11.93 -4.58 18.71
C GLY A 186 -12.79 -5.50 17.84
N GLU A 187 -12.58 -5.54 16.52
CA GLU A 187 -13.33 -6.42 15.62
C GLU A 187 -12.96 -7.89 15.82
N ASN A 188 -13.83 -8.71 16.42
CA ASN A 188 -13.64 -10.16 16.52
C ASN A 188 -14.41 -10.86 15.40
N ASN A 189 -13.91 -10.79 14.16
CA ASN A 189 -14.55 -11.47 13.05
C ASN A 189 -14.19 -12.97 13.06
N GLU A 190 -15.20 -13.82 13.20
CA GLU A 190 -15.03 -15.27 13.32
C GLU A 190 -14.65 -15.94 11.99
N ASN A 191 -15.01 -15.32 10.85
CA ASN A 191 -14.85 -15.86 9.50
C ASN A 191 -14.30 -14.80 8.52
N VAL A 192 -13.00 -14.56 8.62
CA VAL A 192 -12.34 -13.40 8.01
C VAL A 192 -12.17 -13.57 6.50
N VAL A 193 -12.19 -14.82 6.01
CA VAL A 193 -12.00 -15.14 4.59
C VAL A 193 -13.17 -14.70 3.70
N LYS A 194 -14.38 -14.68 4.25
CA LYS A 194 -15.61 -14.39 3.47
C LYS A 194 -16.04 -12.94 3.52
N GLU A 195 -15.43 -12.14 4.36
CA GLU A 195 -15.78 -10.74 4.53
C GLU A 195 -15.18 -9.87 3.42
N LYS A 196 -15.84 -8.74 3.19
CA LYS A 196 -15.26 -7.69 2.35
C LYS A 196 -14.06 -7.10 3.09
N VAL A 197 -13.01 -6.78 2.35
CA VAL A 197 -11.84 -6.08 2.90
C VAL A 197 -12.30 -4.74 3.48
N ASN A 198 -12.00 -4.50 4.76
CA ASN A 198 -12.19 -3.20 5.39
C ASN A 198 -11.08 -2.23 4.94
N TYR A 199 -11.29 -1.58 3.79
CA TYR A 199 -10.35 -0.60 3.23
C TYR A 199 -10.25 0.69 4.07
N CYS A 200 -11.13 0.89 5.05
CA CYS A 200 -11.08 2.01 6.00
C CYS A 200 -10.12 1.75 7.15
N SER A 201 -9.61 0.52 7.29
CA SER A 201 -8.61 0.18 8.29
C SER A 201 -7.26 0.88 7.99
N ARG A 202 -6.40 0.89 9.00
CA ARG A 202 -4.98 1.25 8.90
C ARG A 202 -4.06 0.09 9.21
N ARG A 203 -4.60 -1.12 9.43
CA ARG A 203 -3.85 -2.34 9.74
C ARG A 203 -4.29 -3.42 8.80
N PHE A 204 -3.37 -3.85 7.96
CA PHE A 204 -3.65 -4.85 6.95
C PHE A 204 -2.78 -6.08 7.14
N LEU A 205 -3.35 -7.22 6.77
CA LEU A 205 -2.67 -8.50 6.69
C LEU A 205 -3.01 -9.17 5.37
N ALA A 206 -1.97 -9.53 4.64
CA ALA A 206 -2.01 -10.44 3.50
C ALA A 206 -1.42 -11.78 3.92
N VAL A 207 -2.09 -12.89 3.60
CA VAL A 207 -1.56 -14.24 3.80
C VAL A 207 -1.87 -15.10 2.60
N ARG A 208 -0.92 -15.93 2.19
CA ARG A 208 -1.16 -16.98 1.19
C ARG A 208 -0.78 -18.35 1.76
N PRO A 209 -1.74 -19.11 2.32
CA PRO A 209 -1.45 -20.43 2.85
C PRO A 209 -1.14 -21.45 1.73
N MET A 210 -0.35 -22.47 2.07
CA MET A 210 -0.01 -23.58 1.16
C MET A 210 -1.25 -24.33 0.64
N LYS A 211 -2.25 -24.52 1.50
CA LYS A 211 -3.57 -25.03 1.14
C LYS A 211 -4.52 -23.85 1.06
N GLY A 212 -5.14 -23.64 -0.09
CA GLY A 212 -6.01 -22.49 -0.37
C GLY A 212 -7.45 -22.60 0.15
N ASP A 213 -7.74 -23.58 1.01
CA ASP A 213 -9.08 -23.71 1.61
C ASP A 213 -9.34 -22.65 2.69
N ASP A 214 -10.63 -22.35 2.92
CA ASP A 214 -11.04 -21.29 3.85
C ASP A 214 -10.59 -21.58 5.29
N PHE A 215 -10.46 -22.85 5.67
CA PHE A 215 -10.07 -23.26 7.02
C PHE A 215 -8.60 -22.89 7.32
N GLU A 216 -7.67 -23.22 6.43
CA GLU A 216 -6.26 -22.88 6.61
C GLU A 216 -6.02 -21.37 6.50
N LYS A 217 -6.77 -20.67 5.64
CA LYS A 217 -6.74 -19.20 5.59
C LYS A 217 -7.18 -18.56 6.91
N ASP A 218 -8.33 -18.96 7.45
CA ASP A 218 -8.84 -18.44 8.73
C ASP A 218 -7.87 -18.74 9.87
N LYS A 219 -7.31 -19.95 9.90
CA LYS A 219 -6.31 -20.35 10.90
C LYS A 219 -5.06 -19.50 10.82
N ALA A 220 -4.55 -19.21 9.62
CA ALA A 220 -3.37 -18.39 9.44
C ALA A 220 -3.59 -16.94 9.88
N VAL A 221 -4.76 -16.36 9.56
CA VAL A 221 -5.14 -15.02 10.03
C VAL A 221 -5.22 -14.96 11.56
N LYS A 222 -5.87 -15.95 12.19
CA LYS A 222 -6.00 -16.03 13.66
C LYS A 222 -4.66 -16.20 14.36
N LEU A 223 -3.70 -16.90 13.72
CA LEU A 223 -2.35 -17.08 14.24
C LEU A 223 -1.51 -15.79 14.16
N LEU A 224 -1.62 -15.05 13.06
CA LEU A 224 -0.75 -13.90 12.78
C LEU A 224 -1.28 -12.59 13.36
N ARG A 225 -2.59 -12.42 13.42
CA ARG A 225 -3.25 -11.19 13.91
C ARG A 225 -2.72 -10.70 15.27
N PRO A 226 -2.56 -11.55 16.31
CA PRO A 226 -2.10 -11.10 17.63
C PRO A 226 -0.70 -10.50 17.65
N LEU A 227 0.09 -10.70 16.59
CA LEU A 227 1.44 -10.15 16.49
C LEU A 227 1.39 -8.63 16.33
N PHE A 228 0.43 -8.09 15.59
CA PHE A 228 0.38 -6.68 15.18
C PHE A 228 -0.93 -5.96 15.56
N GLU A 229 -1.88 -6.61 16.23
CA GLU A 229 -3.17 -6.00 16.63
C GLU A 229 -3.05 -4.93 17.73
N ASP A 230 -1.90 -4.84 18.41
CA ASP A 230 -1.62 -3.80 19.40
C ASP A 230 -1.10 -2.50 18.76
N VAL A 231 -0.77 -2.52 17.46
CA VAL A 231 -0.27 -1.30 16.80
C VAL A 231 -1.42 -0.27 16.75
N PRO A 232 -1.23 0.95 17.29
CA PRO A 232 -2.29 1.96 17.31
C PRO A 232 -2.79 2.31 15.91
N LEU A 233 -4.11 2.45 15.76
CA LEU A 233 -4.74 2.96 14.52
C LEU A 233 -4.63 4.47 14.37
N GLU A 234 -4.29 5.20 15.45
CA GLU A 234 -4.19 6.66 15.49
C GLU A 234 -3.01 7.15 14.65
N MET A 235 -3.28 7.38 13.38
CA MET A 235 -2.65 8.38 12.54
C MET A 235 -3.78 9.04 11.77
N ASP A 236 -3.98 10.36 11.92
CA ASP A 236 -5.06 11.10 11.26
C ASP A 236 -5.13 10.73 9.76
N GLY A 237 -6.12 9.91 9.39
CA GLY A 237 -6.34 9.43 8.03
C GLY A 237 -7.61 10.07 7.46
N PRO A 238 -7.59 10.58 6.22
CA PRO A 238 -8.66 11.43 5.67
C PRO A 238 -10.00 10.68 5.39
N PHE A 239 -10.04 9.37 5.58
CA PHE A 239 -11.19 8.53 5.24
C PHE A 239 -11.76 7.85 6.49
N GLY A 240 -12.71 8.52 7.13
CA GLY A 240 -13.84 7.82 7.74
C GLY A 240 -14.88 7.61 6.64
N PHE A 241 -14.89 6.44 6.02
CA PHE A 241 -16.08 5.97 5.30
C PHE A 241 -17.03 5.30 6.30
#